data_AF-A0A0W0X3R6-F1
#
_entry.id   AF-A0A0W0X3R6-F1
#
_cell.length_a   1.000
_cell.length_b   1.000
_cell.length_c   1.000
_cell.angle_alpha   90.00
_cell.angle_beta   90.00
_cell.angle_gamma   90.00
#
_symmetry.space_group_name_H-M   'P 1'
#
loop_
_entity.id
_entity.type
_entity.pdbx_description
1 polymer ?
#
loop_
_entity_poly.entity_id
_entity_poly.type
_entity_poly.pdbx_seq_one_letter_code
_entity_poly.pdbx_strand_id
1 'polypeptide(L)'
;MNAPIELDETRLHIFHEGRKRRVFVGELLYDKNQDRYELIYNKSYARSKSAIPIGPELDLFKLRHQSEKGKLFSSLMDRIPDRSNPAYRDYCKAQGISIDENNPIKLLGTIGKRGPSSFIFELVYSNEFDPQDIVNLRKELHITQHDFAEAFDISKVTLQRIEAGISHDINTLKRIQILLNFPEVALWQLLQTGSRVHKDVLVKLIMHFEMQKLTKKA
;
A
#
# COMPACT_ATOMS: atom_id res chain seq x y z
N MET A 1 11.52 15.58 3.50
CA MET A 1 10.53 15.24 4.55
C MET A 1 9.49 14.37 3.88
N ASN A 2 9.58 13.05 4.05
CA ASN A 2 8.64 12.14 3.37
C ASN A 2 7.32 12.14 4.15
N ALA A 3 6.22 12.38 3.43
CA ALA A 3 4.88 12.31 3.99
C ALA A 3 4.67 10.94 4.67
N PRO A 4 3.96 10.90 5.81
CA PRO A 4 3.57 9.63 6.41
C PRO A 4 2.78 8.79 5.37
N ILE A 5 2.93 7.47 5.46
CA ILE A 5 2.06 6.58 4.67
C ILE A 5 0.66 6.76 5.23
N GLU A 6 -0.23 7.31 4.40
CA GLU A 6 -1.60 7.59 4.79
C GLU A 6 -2.54 6.56 4.20
N LEU A 7 -3.55 6.19 4.98
CA LEU A 7 -4.60 5.33 4.50
C LEU A 7 -5.48 6.10 3.51
N ASP A 8 -5.60 5.59 2.29
CA ASP A 8 -6.61 6.10 1.36
C ASP A 8 -7.98 5.55 1.79
N GLU A 9 -8.69 6.36 2.57
CA GLU A 9 -10.01 6.03 3.10
C GLU A 9 -11.11 5.92 2.03
N THR A 10 -10.78 6.21 0.78
CA THR A 10 -11.72 6.17 -0.35
C THR A 10 -11.48 5.00 -1.28
N ARG A 11 -10.42 4.22 -1.08
CA ARG A 11 -10.02 3.16 -2.02
C ARG A 11 -9.75 1.84 -1.34
N LEU A 12 -10.17 0.77 -1.99
CA LEU A 12 -9.98 -0.59 -1.55
C LEU A 12 -9.63 -1.47 -2.76
N HIS A 13 -8.55 -2.23 -2.65
CA HIS A 13 -8.22 -3.23 -3.65
C HIS A 13 -8.89 -4.56 -3.32
N ILE A 14 -9.35 -5.25 -4.36
CA ILE A 14 -10.00 -6.55 -4.25
C ILE A 14 -9.17 -7.58 -4.98
N PHE A 15 -8.91 -8.69 -4.30
CA PHE A 15 -8.15 -9.81 -4.83
C PHE A 15 -8.94 -11.10 -4.72
N HIS A 16 -8.69 -12.01 -5.66
CA HIS A 16 -9.15 -13.38 -5.61
C HIS A 16 -7.97 -14.26 -5.17
N GLU A 17 -8.09 -14.88 -3.99
CA GLU A 17 -7.10 -15.79 -3.43
C GLU A 17 -7.42 -17.23 -3.85
N GLY A 18 -6.72 -17.69 -4.89
CA GLY A 18 -6.72 -19.09 -5.29
C GLY A 18 -5.62 -19.88 -4.60
N ARG A 19 -5.65 -21.21 -4.73
CA ARG A 19 -4.67 -22.12 -4.08
C ARG A 19 -3.19 -21.79 -4.32
N LYS A 20 -2.85 -21.30 -5.53
CA LYS A 20 -1.45 -21.06 -5.95
C LYS A 20 -1.06 -19.60 -6.04
N ARG A 21 -2.03 -18.70 -6.22
CA ARG A 21 -1.76 -17.30 -6.49
C ARG A 21 -2.94 -16.42 -6.09
N ARG A 22 -2.59 -15.19 -5.74
CA ARG A 22 -3.53 -14.08 -5.60
C ARG A 22 -3.63 -13.35 -6.93
N VAL A 23 -4.85 -13.07 -7.38
CA VAL A 23 -5.11 -12.35 -8.63
C VAL A 23 -5.85 -11.06 -8.31
N PHE A 24 -5.39 -9.94 -8.86
CA PHE A 24 -6.08 -8.66 -8.72
C PHE A 24 -7.40 -8.68 -9.49
N VAL A 25 -8.51 -8.44 -8.80
CA VAL A 25 -9.87 -8.50 -9.34
C VAL A 25 -10.31 -7.13 -9.82
N GLY A 26 -10.02 -6.10 -9.04
CA GLY A 26 -10.50 -4.75 -9.27
C GLY A 26 -10.34 -3.88 -8.03
N GLU A 27 -10.94 -2.71 -8.07
CA GLU A 27 -10.93 -1.74 -6.99
C GLU A 27 -12.34 -1.24 -6.69
N LEU A 28 -12.57 -0.91 -5.42
CA LEU A 28 -13.75 -0.19 -4.95
C LEU A 28 -13.31 1.23 -4.58
N LEU A 29 -13.99 2.21 -5.15
CA LEU A 29 -13.76 3.63 -4.96
C LEU A 29 -14.96 4.25 -4.28
N TYR A 30 -14.75 5.25 -3.43
CA TYR A 30 -15.79 6.09 -2.88
C TYR A 30 -15.67 7.51 -3.43
N ASP A 31 -16.62 7.91 -4.27
CA ASP A 31 -16.73 9.28 -4.77
C ASP A 31 -17.41 10.16 -3.72
N LYS A 32 -16.61 10.97 -3.02
CA LYS A 32 -17.10 11.90 -1.99
C LYS A 32 -18.04 12.98 -2.55
N ASN A 33 -17.90 13.35 -3.82
CA ASN A 33 -18.73 14.41 -4.43
C ASN A 33 -20.13 13.87 -4.78
N GLN A 34 -20.18 12.63 -5.26
CA GLN A 34 -21.44 11.99 -5.63
C GLN A 34 -22.08 11.21 -4.48
N ASP A 35 -21.32 10.96 -3.40
CA ASP A 35 -21.70 10.13 -2.27
C ASP A 35 -22.11 8.72 -2.75
N ARG A 36 -21.22 8.10 -3.53
CA ARG A 36 -21.45 6.79 -4.18
C ARG A 36 -20.19 5.95 -4.21
N TYR A 37 -20.38 4.64 -4.19
CA TYR A 37 -19.31 3.68 -4.41
C TYR A 37 -19.27 3.23 -5.87
N GLU A 38 -18.08 3.17 -6.44
CA GLU A 38 -17.85 2.62 -7.77
C GLU A 38 -16.94 1.40 -7.65
N LEU A 39 -17.42 0.24 -8.11
CA LEU A 39 -16.59 -0.95 -8.29
C LEU A 39 -16.09 -0.98 -9.74
N ILE A 40 -14.77 -1.10 -9.91
CA ILE A 40 -14.12 -1.20 -11.21
C ILE A 40 -13.37 -2.52 -11.30
N TYR A 41 -13.83 -3.42 -12.17
CA TYR A 41 -13.12 -4.66 -12.46
C TYR A 41 -11.87 -4.42 -13.29
N ASN A 42 -10.80 -5.16 -12.95
CA ASN A 42 -9.65 -5.31 -13.81
C ASN A 42 -10.06 -6.02 -15.11
N LYS A 43 -9.76 -5.40 -16.25
CA LYS A 43 -10.13 -5.90 -17.59
C LYS A 43 -9.59 -7.32 -17.87
N SER A 44 -8.37 -7.62 -17.43
CA SER A 44 -7.77 -8.95 -17.62
C SER A 44 -8.43 -9.99 -16.73
N TYR A 45 -8.83 -9.62 -15.51
CA TYR A 45 -9.61 -10.48 -14.63
C TYR A 45 -11.00 -10.76 -15.22
N ALA A 46 -11.79 -9.74 -15.55
CA ALA A 46 -13.16 -9.91 -16.02
C ALA A 46 -13.28 -10.77 -17.30
N ARG A 47 -12.23 -10.79 -18.13
CA ARG A 47 -12.17 -11.60 -19.37
C ARG A 47 -11.59 -13.00 -19.17
N SER A 48 -11.11 -13.32 -17.98
CA SER A 48 -10.57 -14.64 -17.66
C SER A 48 -11.68 -15.70 -17.65
N LYS A 49 -11.40 -16.89 -18.20
CA LYS A 49 -12.32 -18.03 -18.18
C LYS A 49 -12.66 -18.51 -16.76
N SER A 50 -11.79 -18.25 -15.79
CA SER A 50 -11.96 -18.67 -14.39
C SER A 50 -12.41 -17.51 -13.50
N ALA A 51 -12.85 -16.39 -14.07
CA ALA A 51 -13.32 -15.25 -13.30
C ALA A 51 -14.68 -15.56 -12.69
N ILE A 52 -14.88 -15.11 -11.46
CA ILE A 52 -16.16 -15.17 -10.77
C ILE A 52 -16.56 -13.75 -10.38
N PRO A 53 -17.84 -13.37 -10.48
CA PRO A 53 -18.30 -12.06 -10.02
C PRO A 53 -18.16 -11.97 -8.49
N ILE A 54 -17.90 -10.77 -7.99
CA ILE A 54 -17.79 -10.49 -6.54
C ILE A 54 -19.12 -10.71 -5.82
N GLY A 55 -20.22 -10.36 -6.48
CA GLY A 55 -21.59 -10.49 -5.98
C GLY A 55 -22.59 -10.66 -7.14
N PRO A 56 -23.83 -11.09 -6.84
CA PRO A 56 -24.87 -11.31 -7.84
C PRO A 56 -25.24 -10.03 -8.61
N GLU A 57 -25.12 -8.86 -7.99
CA GLU A 57 -25.37 -7.55 -8.58
C GLU A 57 -24.16 -6.96 -9.33
N LEU A 58 -23.01 -7.64 -9.30
CA LEU A 58 -21.71 -7.16 -9.79
C LEU A 58 -21.21 -8.05 -10.93
N ASP A 59 -21.99 -8.14 -12.01
CA ASP A 59 -21.66 -8.98 -13.16
C ASP A 59 -20.32 -8.63 -13.82
N LEU A 60 -19.69 -9.61 -14.48
CA LEU A 60 -18.40 -9.42 -15.16
C LEU A 60 -18.53 -8.82 -16.58
N PHE A 61 -19.75 -8.68 -17.11
CA PHE A 61 -19.98 -8.12 -18.45
C PHE A 61 -19.74 -6.60 -18.44
N LYS A 62 -20.08 -5.94 -17.33
CA LYS A 62 -19.77 -4.53 -17.08
C LYS A 62 -18.51 -4.41 -16.23
N LEU A 63 -17.56 -3.60 -16.70
CA LEU A 63 -16.33 -3.34 -15.95
C LEU A 63 -16.54 -2.35 -14.80
N ARG A 64 -17.61 -1.56 -14.82
CA ARG A 64 -17.90 -0.51 -13.83
C ARG A 64 -19.30 -0.68 -13.31
N HIS A 65 -19.44 -0.65 -12.00
CA HIS A 65 -20.72 -0.72 -11.28
C HIS A 65 -20.78 0.43 -10.29
N GLN A 66 -21.93 1.08 -10.20
CA GLN A 66 -22.17 2.16 -9.25
C GLN A 66 -23.22 1.74 -8.24
N SER A 67 -22.99 2.07 -6.98
CA SER A 67 -23.94 1.82 -5.92
C SER A 67 -25.05 2.88 -5.88
N GLU A 68 -26.07 2.63 -5.08
CA GLU A 68 -27.01 3.66 -4.67
C GLU A 68 -26.29 4.75 -3.86
N LYS A 69 -26.85 5.97 -3.87
CA LYS A 69 -26.31 7.10 -3.10
C LYS A 69 -26.28 6.77 -1.60
N GLY A 70 -25.15 7.02 -0.95
CA GLY A 70 -24.93 6.81 0.48
C GLY A 70 -24.92 5.33 0.92
N LYS A 71 -24.97 4.39 -0.03
CA LYS A 71 -25.03 2.95 0.28
C LYS A 71 -23.97 2.19 -0.48
N LEU A 72 -23.37 1.21 0.20
CA LEU A 72 -22.50 0.22 -0.41
C LEU A 72 -23.34 -0.91 -1.05
N PHE A 73 -22.75 -1.64 -1.99
CA PHE A 73 -23.34 -2.85 -2.59
C PHE A 73 -23.70 -3.89 -1.51
N SER A 74 -24.87 -4.51 -1.62
CA SER A 74 -25.39 -5.46 -0.64
C SER A 74 -24.43 -6.63 -0.40
N SER A 75 -23.88 -7.22 -1.47
CA SER A 75 -22.92 -8.33 -1.38
C SER A 75 -21.61 -7.99 -0.65
N LEU A 76 -21.26 -6.70 -0.60
CA LEU A 76 -20.12 -6.21 0.16
C LEU A 76 -20.50 -5.85 1.59
N MET A 77 -21.68 -5.27 1.81
CA MET A 77 -22.21 -5.02 3.16
C MET A 77 -22.32 -6.31 3.98
N ASP A 78 -22.75 -7.40 3.35
CA ASP A 78 -22.84 -8.74 3.97
C ASP A 78 -21.50 -9.29 4.47
N ARG A 79 -20.37 -8.67 4.07
CA ARG A 79 -19.03 -9.04 4.53
C ARG A 79 -18.64 -8.37 5.84
N ILE A 80 -19.31 -7.29 6.22
CA ILE A 80 -19.02 -6.56 7.45
C ILE A 80 -19.84 -7.21 8.57
N PRO A 81 -19.20 -7.73 9.64
CA PRO A 81 -19.94 -8.29 10.77
C PRO A 81 -20.91 -7.27 11.37
N ASP A 82 -22.12 -7.73 11.71
CA ASP A 82 -23.12 -6.88 12.38
C ASP A 82 -22.59 -6.40 13.75
N ARG A 83 -22.89 -5.14 14.10
CA ARG A 83 -22.49 -4.54 15.38
C ARG A 83 -23.15 -5.19 16.59
N SER A 84 -24.32 -5.80 16.40
CA SER A 84 -25.02 -6.58 17.43
C SER A 84 -24.30 -7.89 17.75
N ASN A 85 -23.33 -8.32 16.94
CA ASN A 85 -22.53 -9.50 17.22
C ASN A 85 -21.69 -9.27 18.50
N PRO A 86 -21.80 -10.11 19.53
CA PRO A 86 -21.02 -9.99 20.76
C PRO A 86 -19.50 -9.92 20.53
N ALA A 87 -19.00 -10.57 19.48
CA ALA A 87 -17.58 -10.60 19.11
C ALA A 87 -17.14 -9.38 18.29
N TYR A 88 -18.04 -8.47 17.88
CA TYR A 88 -17.70 -7.30 17.05
C TYR A 88 -16.61 -6.45 17.71
N ARG A 89 -16.74 -6.19 19.01
CA ARG A 89 -15.76 -5.44 19.80
C ARG A 89 -14.37 -6.08 19.77
N ASP A 90 -14.31 -7.40 19.85
CA ASP A 90 -13.04 -8.13 19.81
C ASP A 90 -12.41 -8.10 18.42
N TYR A 91 -13.22 -8.17 17.35
CA TYR A 91 -12.74 -7.99 15.98
C TYR A 91 -12.14 -6.60 15.78
N CYS A 92 -12.84 -5.55 16.22
CA CYS A 92 -12.35 -4.18 16.13
C CYS A 92 -11.02 -4.00 16.88
N LYS A 93 -10.95 -4.51 18.12
CA LYS A 93 -9.75 -4.44 18.95
C LYS A 93 -8.57 -5.19 18.31
N ALA A 94 -8.80 -6.38 17.77
CA ALA A 94 -7.77 -7.19 17.13
C ALA A 94 -7.20 -6.54 15.86
N GLN A 95 -8.01 -5.77 15.14
CA GLN A 95 -7.59 -5.03 13.95
C GLN A 95 -7.14 -3.58 14.24
N GLY A 96 -7.21 -3.13 15.49
CA GLY A 96 -6.81 -1.79 15.89
C GLY A 96 -7.74 -0.68 15.37
N ILE A 97 -9.02 -0.98 15.12
CA ILE A 97 -10.02 0.00 14.67
C ILE A 97 -11.01 0.37 15.77
N SER A 98 -11.64 1.55 15.65
CA SER A 98 -12.71 1.97 16.56
C SER A 98 -13.95 1.07 16.41
N ILE A 99 -14.67 0.86 17.51
CA ILE A 99 -15.97 0.17 17.52
C ILE A 99 -17.03 1.03 16.80
N ASP A 100 -16.86 2.35 16.84
CA ASP A 100 -17.75 3.32 16.20
C ASP A 100 -17.34 3.65 14.75
N GLU A 101 -16.38 2.92 14.18
CA GLU A 101 -15.93 3.11 12.80
C GLU A 101 -17.11 2.88 11.84
N ASN A 102 -17.41 3.88 11.01
CA ASN A 102 -18.54 3.89 10.09
C ASN A 102 -18.10 3.80 8.63
N ASN A 103 -16.82 3.99 8.32
CA ASN A 103 -16.33 3.97 6.95
C ASN A 103 -16.32 2.53 6.40
N PRO A 104 -17.17 2.19 5.41
CA PRO A 104 -17.23 0.83 4.87
C PRO A 104 -15.93 0.37 4.21
N ILE A 105 -15.13 1.27 3.65
CA ILE A 105 -13.80 0.94 3.07
C ILE A 105 -12.89 0.40 4.17
N LYS A 106 -12.82 1.10 5.31
CA LYS A 106 -12.01 0.68 6.46
C LYS A 106 -12.51 -0.64 7.03
N LEU A 107 -13.82 -0.76 7.24
CA LEU A 107 -14.44 -1.96 7.80
C LEU A 107 -14.19 -3.19 6.91
N LEU A 108 -14.36 -3.05 5.59
CA LEU A 108 -14.06 -4.12 4.62
C LEU A 108 -12.59 -4.49 4.61
N GLY A 109 -11.68 -3.53 4.66
CA GLY A 109 -10.24 -3.82 4.65
C GLY A 109 -9.67 -4.39 5.95
N THR A 110 -10.46 -4.41 7.03
CA THR A 110 -10.05 -4.84 8.38
C THR A 110 -10.87 -6.04 8.86
N ILE A 111 -12.04 -5.82 9.43
CA ILE A 111 -12.90 -6.87 10.01
C ILE A 111 -13.66 -7.66 8.94
N GLY A 112 -13.92 -7.05 7.77
CA GLY A 112 -14.50 -7.70 6.59
C GLY A 112 -13.45 -8.26 5.61
N LYS A 113 -12.16 -8.21 5.98
CA LYS A 113 -11.02 -8.46 5.07
C LYS A 113 -11.06 -9.83 4.42
N ARG A 114 -11.42 -10.85 5.20
CA ARG A 114 -11.54 -12.24 4.79
C ARG A 114 -12.90 -12.75 5.25
N GLY A 115 -13.71 -13.22 4.30
CA GLY A 115 -14.97 -13.88 4.57
C GLY A 115 -14.93 -15.35 4.14
N PRO A 116 -16.09 -16.03 4.10
CA PRO A 116 -16.19 -17.40 3.58
C PRO A 116 -15.95 -17.51 2.06
N SER A 117 -15.72 -16.41 1.36
CA SER A 117 -15.39 -16.41 -0.08
C SER A 117 -13.88 -16.42 -0.31
N SER A 118 -13.50 -16.65 -1.57
CA SER A 118 -12.12 -16.51 -2.06
C SER A 118 -11.70 -15.07 -2.32
N PHE A 119 -12.50 -14.07 -1.95
CA PHE A 119 -12.16 -12.66 -2.14
C PHE A 119 -11.52 -12.05 -0.89
N ILE A 120 -10.51 -11.21 -1.11
CA ILE A 120 -9.78 -10.48 -0.08
C ILE A 120 -9.81 -9.00 -0.40
N PHE A 121 -10.12 -8.22 0.61
CA PHE A 121 -10.17 -6.77 0.55
C PHE A 121 -8.92 -6.18 1.21
N GLU A 122 -8.18 -5.36 0.50
CA GLU A 122 -6.96 -4.74 1.02
C GLU A 122 -7.05 -3.23 0.92
N LEU A 123 -6.77 -2.57 2.05
CA LEU A 123 -6.68 -1.13 2.14
C LEU A 123 -5.60 -0.60 1.19
N VAL A 124 -5.90 0.50 0.52
CA VAL A 124 -4.93 1.22 -0.30
C VAL A 124 -4.25 2.26 0.58
N TYR A 125 -2.94 2.27 0.58
CA TYR A 125 -2.17 3.29 1.26
C TYR A 125 -1.57 4.22 0.20
N SER A 126 -1.82 5.50 0.35
CA SER A 126 -1.14 6.53 -0.43
C SER A 126 0.20 6.85 0.23
N ASN A 127 1.19 7.08 -0.60
CA ASN A 127 2.41 7.72 -0.17
C ASN A 127 2.93 8.53 -1.36
N GLU A 128 3.18 9.81 -1.13
CA GLU A 128 3.79 10.73 -2.08
C GLU A 128 5.29 10.46 -2.21
N PHE A 129 5.67 9.23 -2.57
CA PHE A 129 7.06 8.94 -2.87
C PHE A 129 7.39 9.36 -4.30
N ASP A 130 8.26 10.35 -4.43
CA ASP A 130 8.79 10.83 -5.70
C ASP A 130 10.25 10.36 -5.84
N PRO A 131 10.68 9.83 -7.00
CA PRO A 131 12.11 9.60 -7.27
C PRO A 131 13.01 10.80 -6.94
N GLN A 132 12.50 12.03 -6.99
CA GLN A 132 13.19 13.25 -6.59
C GLN A 132 13.54 13.28 -5.10
N ASP A 133 12.82 12.56 -4.23
CA ASP A 133 13.13 12.42 -2.80
C ASP A 133 14.51 11.78 -2.58
N ILE A 134 14.91 10.86 -3.46
CA ILE A 134 16.23 10.22 -3.43
C ILE A 134 17.32 11.29 -3.67
N VAL A 135 17.12 12.12 -4.68
CA VAL A 135 18.06 13.18 -5.05
C VAL A 135 18.16 14.21 -3.92
N ASN A 136 17.03 14.57 -3.31
CA ASN A 136 16.95 15.51 -2.21
C ASN A 136 17.73 14.99 -0.99
N LEU A 137 17.50 13.74 -0.61
CA LEU A 137 18.21 13.09 0.49
C LEU A 137 19.72 13.04 0.25
N ARG A 138 20.16 12.63 -0.95
CA ARG A 138 21.59 12.56 -1.25
C ARG A 138 22.26 13.94 -1.18
N LYS A 139 21.56 14.98 -1.66
CA LYS A 139 22.04 16.37 -1.58
C LYS A 139 22.12 16.84 -0.13
N GLU A 140 21.11 16.55 0.69
CA GLU A 140 21.06 16.86 2.12
C GLU A 140 22.23 16.22 2.87
N LEU A 141 22.54 14.95 2.59
CA LEU A 141 23.64 14.24 3.24
C LEU A 141 25.01 14.52 2.62
N HIS A 142 25.06 15.27 1.51
CA HIS A 142 26.26 15.48 0.70
C HIS A 142 26.96 14.15 0.34
N ILE A 143 26.20 13.21 -0.23
CA ILE A 143 26.70 11.90 -0.68
C ILE A 143 26.49 11.74 -2.19
N THR A 144 27.37 10.98 -2.83
CA THR A 144 27.27 10.76 -4.28
C THR A 144 26.18 9.74 -4.60
N GLN A 145 25.75 9.70 -5.87
CA GLN A 145 24.87 8.63 -6.36
C GLN A 145 25.52 7.24 -6.21
N HIS A 146 26.85 7.16 -6.37
CA HIS A 146 27.58 5.91 -6.20
C HIS A 146 27.56 5.42 -4.75
N ASP A 147 27.78 6.33 -3.81
CA ASP A 147 27.71 6.05 -2.38
C ASP A 147 26.34 5.48 -1.97
N PHE A 148 25.27 6.13 -2.45
CA PHE A 148 23.89 5.69 -2.17
C PHE A 148 23.60 4.32 -2.78
N ALA A 149 24.06 4.09 -4.02
CA ALA A 149 23.92 2.81 -4.71
C ALA A 149 24.60 1.66 -3.95
N GLU A 150 25.85 1.86 -3.52
CA GLU A 150 26.60 0.87 -2.74
C GLU A 150 25.98 0.64 -1.36
N ALA A 151 25.58 1.72 -0.68
CA ALA A 151 24.99 1.66 0.65
C ALA A 151 23.71 0.82 0.70
N PHE A 152 22.92 0.80 -0.38
CA PHE A 152 21.64 0.10 -0.42
C PHE A 152 21.60 -1.10 -1.38
N ASP A 153 22.74 -1.54 -1.89
CA ASP A 153 22.85 -2.66 -2.85
C ASP A 153 21.93 -2.44 -4.07
N ILE A 154 22.07 -1.29 -4.72
CA ILE A 154 21.30 -0.91 -5.90
C ILE A 154 22.28 -0.69 -7.05
N SER A 155 21.97 -1.22 -8.23
CA SER A 155 22.78 -0.94 -9.42
C SER A 155 22.82 0.57 -9.68
N LYS A 156 24.03 1.13 -9.82
CA LYS A 156 24.24 2.55 -10.14
C LYS A 156 23.47 2.99 -11.40
N VAL A 157 23.43 2.15 -12.43
CA VAL A 157 22.71 2.43 -13.68
C VAL A 157 21.21 2.50 -13.44
N THR A 158 20.67 1.59 -12.62
CA THR A 158 19.24 1.60 -12.26
C THR A 158 18.90 2.84 -11.46
N LEU A 159 19.71 3.18 -10.45
CA LEU A 159 19.52 4.38 -9.63
C LEU A 159 19.56 5.65 -10.48
N GLN A 160 20.51 5.76 -11.41
CA GLN A 160 20.61 6.88 -12.33
C GLN A 160 19.36 7.05 -13.20
N ARG A 161 18.82 5.95 -13.74
CA ARG A 161 17.59 5.99 -14.55
C ARG A 161 16.37 6.33 -13.71
N ILE A 162 16.32 5.90 -12.46
CA ILE A 162 15.25 6.24 -11.51
C ILE A 162 15.26 7.74 -11.25
N GLU A 163 16.41 8.30 -10.87
CA GLU A 163 16.54 9.73 -10.57
C GLU A 163 16.29 10.63 -11.78
N ALA A 164 16.51 10.11 -13.00
CA ALA A 164 16.18 10.81 -14.24
C ALA A 164 14.69 10.69 -14.65
N GLY A 165 13.87 9.94 -13.91
CA GLY A 165 12.45 9.69 -14.26
C GLY A 165 12.25 8.75 -15.45
N ILE A 166 13.28 8.03 -15.88
CA ILE A 166 13.26 7.16 -17.07
C ILE A 166 12.94 5.70 -16.71
N SER A 167 13.34 5.27 -15.51
CA SER A 167 13.17 3.88 -15.08
C SER A 167 11.73 3.56 -14.70
N HIS A 168 11.23 2.44 -15.21
CA HIS A 168 9.94 1.84 -14.83
C HIS A 168 10.13 0.60 -13.93
N ASP A 169 11.31 0.45 -13.31
CA ASP A 169 11.56 -0.65 -12.38
C ASP A 169 10.81 -0.42 -11.05
N ILE A 170 9.56 -0.84 -11.05
CA ILE A 170 8.63 -0.72 -9.93
C ILE A 170 9.18 -1.41 -8.68
N ASN A 171 9.91 -2.52 -8.83
CA ASN A 171 10.41 -3.27 -7.67
C ASN A 171 11.53 -2.52 -6.98
N THR A 172 12.48 -1.98 -7.75
CA THR A 172 13.56 -1.16 -7.18
C THR A 172 13.01 0.14 -6.58
N LEU A 173 12.06 0.80 -7.24
CA LEU A 173 11.39 2.00 -6.70
C LEU A 173 10.72 1.71 -5.35
N LYS A 174 9.94 0.63 -5.26
CA LYS A 174 9.31 0.20 -3.99
C LYS A 174 10.33 -0.13 -2.92
N ARG A 175 11.44 -0.78 -3.28
CA ARG A 175 12.52 -1.09 -2.33
C ARG A 175 13.15 0.18 -1.78
N ILE A 176 13.46 1.16 -2.63
CA ILE A 176 13.99 2.45 -2.19
C ILE A 176 12.97 3.17 -1.30
N GLN A 177 11.72 3.22 -1.71
CA GLN A 177 10.63 3.79 -0.92
C GLN A 177 10.57 3.16 0.48
N ILE A 178 10.65 1.83 0.58
CA ILE A 178 10.68 1.13 1.87
C ILE A 178 11.88 1.58 2.71
N LEU A 179 13.08 1.63 2.13
CA LEU A 179 14.28 2.07 2.84
C LEU A 179 14.12 3.49 3.40
N LEU A 180 13.56 4.42 2.61
CA LEU A 180 13.42 5.82 3.04
C LEU A 180 12.27 6.05 4.02
N ASN A 181 11.26 5.19 4.02
CA ASN A 181 10.12 5.29 4.92
C ASN A 181 10.30 4.56 6.24
N PHE A 182 11.05 3.46 6.24
CA PHE A 182 11.23 2.60 7.41
C PHE A 182 12.69 2.63 7.82
N PRO A 183 13.10 3.59 8.68
CA PRO A 183 14.50 3.77 9.07
C PRO A 183 15.13 2.51 9.66
N GLU A 184 14.36 1.67 10.36
CA GLU A 184 14.82 0.36 10.83
C GLU A 184 15.28 -0.57 9.70
N VAL A 185 14.63 -0.53 8.54
CA VAL A 185 15.00 -1.32 7.36
C VAL A 185 16.25 -0.75 6.72
N ALA A 186 16.36 0.59 6.61
CA ALA A 186 17.57 1.24 6.12
C ALA A 186 18.78 0.94 7.00
N LEU A 187 18.64 1.07 8.33
CA LEU A 187 19.69 0.75 9.29
C LEU A 187 20.11 -0.72 9.21
N TRP A 188 19.14 -1.63 9.13
CA TRP A 188 19.42 -3.05 8.94
C TRP A 188 20.20 -3.32 7.64
N GLN A 189 19.80 -2.68 6.53
CA GLN A 189 20.50 -2.80 5.25
C GLN A 189 21.93 -2.26 5.33
N LEU A 190 22.14 -1.11 5.98
CA LEU A 190 23.47 -0.51 6.19
C LEU A 190 24.40 -1.40 7.03
N LEU A 191 23.87 -2.23 7.94
CA LEU A 191 24.68 -3.23 8.64
C LEU A 191 25.23 -4.32 7.69
N GLN A 192 24.50 -4.63 6.61
CA GLN A 192 24.91 -5.65 5.64
C GLN A 192 25.90 -5.10 4.60
N THR A 193 25.69 -3.86 4.16
CA THR A 193 26.42 -3.27 3.03
C THR A 193 27.36 -2.14 3.40
N GLY A 194 27.35 -1.67 4.64
CA GLY A 194 28.14 -0.52 5.08
C GLY A 194 29.65 -0.68 4.90
N SER A 195 30.16 -1.92 4.88
CA SER A 195 31.57 -2.21 4.59
C SER A 195 32.01 -1.85 3.17
N ARG A 196 31.05 -1.68 2.24
CA ARG A 196 31.31 -1.31 0.84
C ARG A 196 31.39 0.20 0.63
N VAL A 197 31.10 0.99 1.66
CA VAL A 197 30.96 2.44 1.58
C VAL A 197 32.01 3.12 2.44
N HIS A 198 32.44 4.33 2.05
CA HIS A 198 33.36 5.11 2.86
C HIS A 198 32.80 5.37 4.27
N LYS A 199 33.66 5.29 5.29
CA LYS A 199 33.27 5.40 6.71
C LYS A 199 32.45 6.65 7.00
N ASP A 200 32.87 7.80 6.46
CA ASP A 200 32.19 9.08 6.71
C ASP A 200 30.77 9.11 6.12
N VAL A 201 30.59 8.50 4.95
CA VAL A 201 29.29 8.36 4.29
C VAL A 201 28.38 7.44 5.10
N LEU A 202 28.93 6.30 5.55
CA LEU A 202 28.20 5.35 6.39
C LEU A 202 27.71 6.01 7.69
N VAL A 203 28.57 6.79 8.36
CA VAL A 203 28.21 7.52 9.58
C VAL A 203 27.06 8.51 9.31
N LYS A 204 27.14 9.30 8.23
CA LYS A 204 26.06 10.22 7.85
C LYS A 204 24.72 9.53 7.65
N LEU A 205 24.71 8.40 6.93
CA LEU A 205 23.51 7.62 6.66
C LEU A 205 22.94 7.05 7.97
N ILE A 206 23.77 6.43 8.81
CA ILE A 206 23.33 5.88 10.10
C ILE A 206 22.74 6.97 10.98
N MET A 207 23.42 8.11 11.12
CA MET A 207 22.92 9.23 11.92
C MET A 207 21.57 9.75 11.41
N HIS A 208 21.41 9.89 10.10
CA HIS A 208 20.16 10.32 9.50
C HIS A 208 18.99 9.38 9.86
N PHE A 209 19.16 8.07 9.64
CA PHE A 209 18.07 7.11 9.90
C PHE A 209 17.81 6.86 11.39
N GLU A 210 18.83 6.92 12.26
CA GLU A 210 18.60 6.89 13.71
C GLU A 210 17.84 8.12 14.19
N MET A 211 18.17 9.32 13.69
CA MET A 211 17.39 10.53 14.01
C MET A 211 15.95 10.40 13.51
N GLN A 212 15.73 9.95 12.27
CA GLN A 212 14.39 9.75 11.72
C GLN A 212 13.56 8.75 12.56
N LYS A 213 14.19 7.68 13.06
CA LYS A 213 13.58 6.67 13.92
C LYS A 213 13.17 7.23 15.28
N LEU A 214 13.96 8.14 15.85
CA LEU A 214 13.62 8.84 17.09
C LEU A 214 12.42 9.76 16.90
N THR A 215 12.40 10.55 15.81
CA THR A 215 11.29 11.48 15.53
C THR A 215 9.96 10.78 15.25
N LYS A 216 9.98 9.57 14.68
CA LYS A 216 8.76 8.77 14.42
C LYS A 216 8.21 8.02 15.64
N LYS A 217 8.98 7.90 16.71
CA LYS A 217 8.55 7.26 17.97
C LYS A 217 7.98 8.25 18.98
N ALA A 218 8.18 9.55 18.77
CA ALA A 218 7.62 10.64 19.57
C ALA A 218 6.25 11.06 19.02
#